data_AF-A0A8H7SW09-F1
#
_entry.id   AF-A0A8H7SW09-F1
#
_cell.length_a   1.000
_cell.length_b   1.000
_cell.length_c   1.000
_cell.angle_alpha   90.00
_cell.angle_beta   90.00
_cell.angle_gamma   90.00
#
_symmetry.space_group_name_H-M   'P 1'
#
loop_
_entity.id
_entity.type
_entity.pdbx_description
1 polymer ?
#
loop_
_entity_poly.entity_id
_entity_poly.type
_entity_poly.pdbx_seq_one_letter_code
_entity_poly.pdbx_strand_id
1 'polypeptide(L)'
;MHSAFVFSAVLAFVATAVSAAPATAAADCNPSYDVATSTPCFTACNVKAGSKFVSGWTMDSSSPLFIQSLAVMCEKSAPEYTEFMTAAGTCMAGCSGDDPELFNKEFAGACAWYADHKSDTC
;
A
#
# COMPACT_ATOMS: atom_id res chain seq x y z
N MET A 1 10.97 -74.73 12.95
CA MET A 1 11.77 -73.92 12.01
C MET A 1 10.81 -73.22 11.07
N HIS A 2 10.75 -71.88 11.17
CA HIS A 2 10.40 -70.85 10.16
C HIS A 2 9.16 -71.02 9.25
N SER A 3 8.33 -70.02 8.94
CA SER A 3 8.16 -68.63 9.38
C SER A 3 6.90 -68.07 8.69
N ALA A 4 6.17 -67.24 9.44
CA ALA A 4 5.43 -66.01 9.08
C ALA A 4 4.69 -65.87 7.73
N PHE A 5 3.36 -65.70 7.85
CA PHE A 5 2.49 -65.05 6.86
C PHE A 5 2.75 -63.53 6.83
N VAL A 6 2.99 -62.96 5.65
CA VAL A 6 3.14 -61.52 5.45
C VAL A 6 1.81 -60.93 4.98
N PHE A 7 1.19 -60.13 5.84
CA PHE A 7 0.07 -59.25 5.48
C PHE A 7 0.65 -58.04 4.71
N SER A 8 0.34 -57.93 3.40
CA SER A 8 0.62 -56.71 2.65
C SER A 8 -0.47 -55.68 2.93
N ALA A 9 -0.12 -54.66 3.72
CA ALA A 9 -0.92 -53.47 3.93
C ALA A 9 -0.90 -52.62 2.66
N VAL A 10 -2.07 -52.42 2.05
CA VAL A 10 -2.26 -51.44 0.98
C VAL A 10 -2.29 -50.05 1.62
N LEU A 11 -1.15 -49.35 1.55
CA LEU A 11 -1.04 -47.93 1.92
C LEU A 11 -1.78 -47.09 0.88
N ALA A 12 -3.00 -46.66 1.20
CA ALA A 12 -3.71 -45.64 0.45
C ALA A 12 -3.04 -44.28 0.71
N PHE A 13 -2.21 -43.82 -0.23
CA PHE A 13 -1.73 -42.44 -0.26
C PHE A 13 -2.89 -41.52 -0.65
N VAL A 14 -3.44 -40.81 0.34
CA VAL A 14 -4.32 -39.66 0.10
C VAL A 14 -3.44 -38.52 -0.36
N ALA A 15 -3.37 -38.30 -1.67
CA ALA A 15 -2.72 -37.12 -2.24
C ALA A 15 -3.58 -35.89 -1.95
N THR A 16 -3.23 -35.14 -0.91
CA THR A 16 -3.75 -33.78 -0.69
C THR A 16 -3.22 -32.89 -1.82
N ALA A 17 -4.08 -32.60 -2.80
CA ALA A 17 -3.81 -31.56 -3.78
C ALA A 17 -3.76 -30.21 -3.05
N VAL A 18 -2.55 -29.73 -2.74
CA VAL A 18 -2.32 -28.32 -2.42
C VAL A 18 -2.51 -27.56 -3.73
N SER A 19 -3.69 -26.97 -3.89
CA SER A 19 -3.94 -25.95 -4.90
C SER A 19 -3.06 -24.75 -4.55
N ALA A 20 -1.87 -24.68 -5.12
CA ALA A 20 -1.10 -23.44 -5.15
C ALA A 20 -1.90 -22.45 -6.01
N ALA A 21 -2.68 -21.60 -5.36
CA ALA A 21 -3.27 -20.45 -6.04
C ALA A 21 -2.11 -19.67 -6.67
N PRO A 22 -2.17 -19.32 -7.96
CA PRO A 22 -1.16 -18.45 -8.55
C PRO A 22 -1.17 -17.15 -7.74
N ALA A 23 -0.04 -16.81 -7.13
CA ALA A 23 0.18 -15.46 -6.68
C ALA A 23 0.11 -14.59 -7.93
N THR A 24 -1.02 -13.94 -8.17
CA THR A 24 -1.10 -12.85 -9.12
C THR A 24 -0.09 -11.83 -8.61
N ALA A 25 1.07 -11.72 -9.27
CA ALA A 25 1.93 -10.57 -9.06
C ALA A 25 1.02 -9.35 -9.24
N ALA A 26 0.89 -8.52 -8.19
CA ALA A 26 0.13 -7.29 -8.31
C ALA A 26 0.70 -6.55 -9.52
N ALA A 27 -0.12 -6.34 -10.54
CA ALA A 27 0.29 -5.52 -11.66
C ALA A 27 0.58 -4.14 -11.06
N ASP A 28 1.80 -3.64 -11.25
CA ASP A 28 2.09 -2.25 -10.91
C ASP A 28 1.27 -1.39 -11.87
N CYS A 29 0.12 -0.93 -11.37
CA CYS A 29 -0.85 -0.14 -12.11
C CYS A 29 -0.36 1.27 -12.38
N ASN A 30 0.71 1.71 -11.69
CA ASN A 30 1.17 3.08 -11.71
C ASN A 30 2.69 3.14 -11.93
N PRO A 31 3.23 2.48 -12.98
CA PRO A 31 4.68 2.27 -13.14
C PRO A 31 5.43 3.56 -13.52
N SER A 32 4.71 4.64 -13.85
CA SER A 32 5.29 5.96 -14.11
C SER A 32 5.46 6.80 -12.84
N TYR A 33 4.98 6.33 -11.69
CA TYR A 33 5.08 7.08 -10.44
C TYR A 33 6.50 7.01 -9.88
N ASP A 34 7.20 8.15 -9.91
CA ASP A 34 8.60 8.28 -9.45
C ASP A 34 8.78 9.51 -8.54
N VAL A 35 7.75 9.82 -7.75
CA VAL A 35 7.82 10.93 -6.80
C VAL A 35 8.60 10.47 -5.57
N ALA A 36 9.71 11.16 -5.30
CA ALA A 36 10.51 10.89 -4.12
C ALA A 36 9.69 11.07 -2.83
N THR A 37 9.70 10.04 -1.98
CA THR A 37 9.12 10.10 -0.64
C THR A 37 9.88 11.09 0.24
N SER A 38 9.17 11.75 1.14
CA SER A 38 9.74 12.61 2.18
C SER A 38 10.42 11.79 3.29
N THR A 39 10.51 12.36 4.50
CA THR A 39 11.15 11.70 5.63
C THR A 39 10.27 10.59 6.21
N PRO A 40 10.85 9.64 6.97
CA PRO A 40 10.06 8.63 7.68
C PRO A 40 9.03 9.23 8.64
N CYS A 41 9.31 10.38 9.27
CA CYS A 41 8.38 11.03 10.18
C CYS A 41 7.17 11.62 9.43
N PHE A 42 7.41 12.34 8.33
CA PHE A 42 6.35 12.87 7.48
C PHE A 42 5.51 11.75 6.86
N THR A 43 6.15 10.69 6.37
CA THR A 43 5.47 9.49 5.88
C THR A 43 4.57 8.88 6.95
N ALA A 44 5.06 8.69 8.17
CA ALA A 44 4.26 8.15 9.27
C ALA A 44 3.09 9.07 9.64
N CYS A 45 3.28 10.39 9.58
CA CYS A 45 2.22 11.37 9.80
C CYS A 45 1.13 11.29 8.73
N ASN A 46 1.51 11.16 7.45
CA ASN A 46 0.58 10.96 6.34
C ASN A 46 -0.19 9.65 6.48
N VAL A 47 0.50 8.53 6.77
CA VAL A 47 -0.15 7.23 7.00
C VAL A 47 -1.13 7.32 8.16
N LYS A 48 -0.75 7.96 9.28
CA LYS A 48 -1.63 8.15 10.45
C LYS A 48 -2.87 8.97 10.12
N ALA A 49 -2.72 10.08 9.38
CA ALA A 49 -3.82 10.93 8.98
C ALA A 49 -4.73 10.23 7.94
N GLY A 50 -4.14 9.66 6.91
CA GLY A 50 -4.83 9.00 5.80
C GLY A 50 -5.56 7.72 6.21
N SER A 51 -5.03 7.00 7.20
CA SER A 51 -5.64 5.77 7.72
C SER A 51 -7.02 5.97 8.35
N LYS A 52 -7.40 7.22 8.66
CA LYS A 52 -8.77 7.56 9.06
C LYS A 52 -9.79 7.41 7.93
N PHE A 53 -9.36 7.62 6.68
CA PHE A 53 -10.23 7.65 5.50
C PHE A 53 -10.07 6.41 4.64
N VAL A 54 -8.85 5.89 4.55
CA VAL A 54 -8.50 4.69 3.78
C VAL A 54 -7.78 3.72 4.70
N SER A 55 -8.43 2.63 5.09
CA SER A 55 -7.78 1.59 5.90
C SER A 55 -6.64 0.95 5.09
N GLY A 56 -5.39 1.21 5.49
CA GLY A 56 -4.21 0.82 4.70
C GLY A 56 -3.72 1.89 3.73
N TRP A 57 -4.03 3.17 4.00
CA TRP A 57 -3.50 4.31 3.26
C TRP A 57 -2.00 4.16 2.99
N THR A 58 -1.57 4.42 1.75
CA THR A 58 -0.20 4.18 1.31
C THR A 58 0.23 5.10 0.18
N MET A 59 1.54 5.27 0.05
CA MET A 59 2.21 5.91 -1.09
C MET A 59 2.89 4.88 -2.02
N ASP A 60 2.70 3.59 -1.76
CA ASP A 60 3.17 2.51 -2.63
C ASP A 60 2.34 2.46 -3.91
N SER A 61 2.96 2.81 -5.04
CA SER A 61 2.33 2.87 -6.36
C SER A 61 1.81 1.52 -6.85
N SER A 62 2.37 0.42 -6.36
CA SER A 62 1.93 -0.94 -6.71
C SER A 62 0.69 -1.39 -5.93
N SER A 63 0.29 -0.64 -4.91
CA SER A 63 -0.87 -0.97 -4.08
C SER A 63 -2.19 -0.67 -4.80
N PRO A 64 -3.21 -1.53 -4.67
CA PRO A 64 -4.56 -1.22 -5.16
C PRO A 64 -5.20 -0.02 -4.44
N LEU A 65 -4.65 0.39 -3.29
CA LEU A 65 -5.13 1.54 -2.51
C LEU A 65 -4.45 2.86 -2.91
N PHE A 66 -3.49 2.83 -3.84
CA PHE A 66 -2.65 3.99 -4.15
C PHE A 66 -3.44 5.22 -4.61
N ILE A 67 -4.25 5.07 -5.66
CA ILE A 67 -5.08 6.16 -6.20
C ILE A 67 -6.08 6.67 -5.15
N GLN A 68 -6.66 5.77 -4.35
CA GLN A 68 -7.57 6.15 -3.28
C GLN A 68 -6.85 6.95 -2.17
N SER A 69 -5.61 6.57 -1.86
CA SER A 69 -4.77 7.25 -0.88
C SER A 69 -4.37 8.65 -1.36
N LEU A 70 -4.00 8.78 -2.64
CA LEU A 70 -3.72 10.07 -3.27
C LEU A 70 -4.97 10.95 -3.34
N ALA A 71 -6.17 10.39 -3.56
CA ALA A 71 -7.41 11.17 -3.57
C ALA A 71 -7.62 11.95 -2.26
N VAL A 72 -7.42 11.29 -1.11
CA VAL A 72 -7.51 11.92 0.22
C VAL A 72 -6.55 13.11 0.35
N MET A 73 -5.35 12.96 -0.19
CA MET A 73 -4.29 13.96 -0.09
C MET A 73 -4.39 15.07 -1.14
N CYS A 74 -4.99 14.82 -2.31
CA CYS A 74 -4.88 15.70 -3.47
C CYS A 74 -6.20 16.30 -3.95
N GLU A 75 -7.35 15.70 -3.66
CA GLU A 75 -8.66 16.18 -4.12
C GLU A 75 -9.19 17.30 -3.23
N LYS A 76 -8.80 18.53 -3.51
CA LYS A 76 -9.08 19.72 -2.66
C LYS A 76 -10.56 20.00 -2.41
N SER A 77 -11.45 19.56 -3.30
CA SER A 77 -12.89 19.71 -3.12
C SER A 77 -13.51 18.62 -2.23
N ALA A 78 -12.76 17.55 -1.94
CA ALA A 78 -13.25 16.47 -1.11
C ALA A 78 -13.25 16.88 0.38
N PRO A 79 -14.27 16.50 1.17
CA PRO A 79 -14.36 16.88 2.57
C PRO A 79 -13.20 16.34 3.42
N GLU A 80 -12.64 15.18 3.05
CA GLU A 80 -11.50 14.56 3.73
C GLU A 80 -10.19 15.34 3.56
N TYR A 81 -10.02 16.12 2.49
CA TYR A 81 -8.76 16.80 2.18
C TYR A 81 -8.31 17.73 3.30
N THR A 82 -9.21 18.61 3.76
CA THR A 82 -8.87 19.60 4.80
C THR A 82 -8.53 18.90 6.12
N GLU A 83 -9.24 17.83 6.45
CA GLU A 83 -9.00 17.08 7.67
C GLU A 83 -7.69 16.29 7.61
N PHE A 84 -7.40 15.65 6.48
CA PHE A 84 -6.11 15.02 6.22
C PHE A 84 -4.96 16.02 6.35
N MET A 85 -5.01 17.15 5.64
CA MET A 85 -3.96 18.16 5.66
C MET A 85 -3.74 18.74 7.06
N THR A 86 -4.82 18.96 7.81
CA THR A 86 -4.73 19.44 9.20
C THR A 86 -4.10 18.40 10.11
N ALA A 87 -4.53 17.14 10.04
CA ALA A 87 -4.03 16.07 10.89
C ALA A 87 -2.57 15.72 10.58
N ALA A 88 -2.23 15.59 9.29
CA ALA A 88 -0.87 15.35 8.82
C ALA A 88 0.04 16.51 9.20
N GLY A 89 -0.33 17.76 8.87
CA GLY A 89 0.46 18.95 9.19
C GLY A 89 0.69 19.15 10.69
N THR A 90 -0.32 18.90 11.52
CA THR A 90 -0.19 18.96 13.00
C THR A 90 0.78 17.90 13.51
N CYS A 91 0.74 16.70 12.94
CA CYS A 91 1.70 15.64 13.29
C CYS A 91 3.12 16.00 12.85
N MET A 92 3.28 16.53 11.63
CA MET A 92 4.57 16.90 11.04
C MET A 92 5.27 18.02 11.82
N ALA A 93 4.53 18.91 12.48
CA ALA A 93 5.09 19.92 13.36
C ALA A 93 5.91 19.32 14.53
N GLY A 94 5.71 18.05 14.87
CA GLY A 94 6.50 17.32 15.87
C GLY A 94 7.78 16.65 15.32
N CYS A 95 7.98 16.64 14.01
CA CYS A 95 9.14 16.01 13.37
C CYS A 95 10.37 16.91 13.50
N SER A 96 11.20 16.64 14.51
CA SER A 96 12.38 17.45 14.81
C SER A 96 13.52 17.18 13.81
N GLY A 97 14.04 18.24 13.19
CA GLY A 97 15.18 18.15 12.28
C GLY A 97 14.82 17.81 10.83
N ASP A 98 13.54 17.61 10.54
CA ASP A 98 13.05 17.40 9.18
C ASP A 98 12.85 18.74 8.46
N ASP A 99 13.17 18.77 7.17
CA ASP A 99 12.95 19.93 6.30
C ASP A 99 11.54 19.88 5.71
N PRO A 100 10.64 20.84 6.03
CA PRO A 100 9.28 20.90 5.47
C PRO A 100 9.23 20.90 3.94
N GLU A 101 10.30 21.35 3.28
CA GLU A 101 10.38 21.34 1.82
C GLU A 101 10.37 19.92 1.22
N LEU A 102 10.75 18.90 1.99
CA LEU A 102 10.66 17.51 1.54
C LEU A 102 9.20 17.06 1.41
N PHE A 103 8.35 17.42 2.38
CA PHE A 103 6.92 17.17 2.26
C PHE A 103 6.31 17.98 1.12
N ASN A 104 6.65 19.27 1.00
CA ASN A 104 6.11 20.12 -0.07
C ASN A 104 6.43 19.56 -1.46
N LYS A 105 7.65 19.03 -1.66
CA LYS A 105 8.06 18.40 -2.93
C LYS A 105 7.31 17.09 -3.19
N GLU A 106 7.22 16.21 -2.19
CA GLU A 106 6.44 14.97 -2.32
C GLU A 106 4.99 15.28 -2.63
N PHE A 107 4.35 16.16 -1.85
CA PHE A 107 2.95 16.55 -2.02
C PHE A 107 2.69 17.16 -3.41
N ALA A 108 3.51 18.12 -3.83
CA ALA A 108 3.34 18.76 -5.14
C ALA A 108 3.53 17.75 -6.28
N GLY A 109 4.55 16.90 -6.21
CA GLY A 109 4.81 15.88 -7.22
C GLY A 109 3.69 14.83 -7.28
N ALA A 110 3.28 14.30 -6.12
CA ALA A 110 2.25 13.28 -6.02
C ALA A 110 0.91 13.80 -6.53
N CYS A 111 0.53 15.04 -6.18
CA CYS A 111 -0.73 15.61 -6.63
C CYS A 111 -0.73 16.07 -8.08
N ALA A 112 0.44 16.46 -8.63
CA ALA A 112 0.57 16.69 -10.06
C ALA A 112 0.37 15.39 -10.84
N TRP A 113 1.08 14.33 -10.45
CA TRP A 113 0.92 13.01 -11.06
C TRP A 113 -0.52 12.49 -10.93
N TYR A 114 -1.12 12.61 -9.74
CA TYR A 114 -2.51 12.19 -9.51
C TYR A 114 -3.49 12.92 -10.44
N ALA A 115 -3.31 14.22 -10.68
CA ALA A 115 -4.21 14.98 -11.53
C ALA A 115 -4.25 14.43 -12.97
N ASP A 116 -3.12 13.94 -13.48
CA ASP A 116 -3.00 13.38 -14.82
C ASP A 116 -3.46 11.91 -14.89
N HIS A 117 -3.33 11.16 -13.79
CA HIS A 117 -3.47 9.70 -13.79
C HIS A 117 -4.65 9.15 -12.96
N LYS A 118 -5.41 9.99 -12.25
CA LYS A 118 -6.49 9.54 -11.33
C LYS A 118 -7.65 8.77 -11.99
N SER A 119 -7.71 8.77 -13.32
CA SER A 119 -8.73 8.06 -14.10
C SER A 119 -8.15 6.96 -14.99
N ASP A 120 -6.85 6.68 -14.86
CA ASP A 120 -6.22 5.59 -15.57
C ASP A 120 -6.80 4.27 -15.10
N THR A 121 -7.01 3.37 -16.06
CA THR A 121 -7.55 2.03 -15.78
C THR A 121 -6.42 1.01 -15.77
N CYS A 122 -6.34 0.30 -14.65
CA CYS A 122 -5.66 -0.97 -14.46
C CYS A 122 -6.75 -1.99 -14.04
#